data_AF-A0A317HKY3-F1
#
_entry.id   AF-A0A317HKY3-F1
#
_cell.length_a   1.000
_cell.length_b   1.000
_cell.length_c   1.000
_cell.angle_alpha   90.00
_cell.angle_beta   90.00
_cell.angle_gamma   90.00
#
_symmetry.space_group_name_H-M   'P 1'
#
loop_
_entity.id
_entity.type
_entity.pdbx_description
1 polymer ?
#
loop_
_entity_poly.entity_id
_entity_poly.type
_entity_poly.pdbx_seq_one_letter_code
_entity_poly.pdbx_strand_id
1 'polypeptide(L)'
;MMLRRILLLLILMVGTGTVALQGAHQATFVLRNGDRVSGELTYKGGSDYTLNGRDYPSSDVAVIEFVPGDPPASELQQIPPVDNNPSEHERHVIVGRDGNIIFGKIYKFSPDGEMVTYDQREGGRHEVSTDAVARIYVNPGAARSVFNSVVNGPSPVATSGVSGGNSVTVNGNQPWTDTGLNVQAGDELRFLVGGQIQVAAGNGPDVTANANGNGNFPGSRAKYPVPALPVGGLIGRVGNSAPFPIGASGQQIRMPTRGRLYLGINDDEFGDNSGSFTITIAR
;
A
#
# COMPACT_ATOMS: atom_id res chain seq x y z
N MET A 1 -15.04 -58.81 -23.27
CA MET A 1 -14.89 -57.35 -23.46
C MET A 1 -15.88 -56.67 -22.52
N MET A 2 -15.53 -56.37 -21.26
CA MET A 2 -14.82 -55.16 -20.78
C MET A 2 -15.41 -53.86 -21.35
N LEU A 3 -16.23 -53.15 -20.56
CA LEU A 3 -15.91 -51.97 -19.72
C LEU A 3 -16.12 -50.67 -20.53
N ARG A 4 -16.94 -49.68 -20.14
CA ARG A 4 -16.76 -48.80 -18.97
C ARG A 4 -18.05 -48.00 -18.72
N ARG A 5 -18.57 -48.04 -17.49
CA ARG A 5 -19.41 -46.97 -16.92
C ARG A 5 -18.47 -46.00 -16.23
N ILE A 6 -18.44 -44.73 -16.67
CA ILE A 6 -17.68 -43.67 -16.00
C ILE A 6 -18.53 -43.17 -14.84
N LEU A 7 -18.10 -43.49 -13.62
CA LEU A 7 -18.65 -42.97 -12.38
C LEU A 7 -18.00 -41.60 -12.14
N LEU A 8 -18.77 -40.52 -12.21
CA LEU A 8 -18.34 -39.18 -11.76
C LEU A 8 -18.21 -39.22 -10.24
N LEU A 9 -16.97 -39.20 -9.75
CA LEU A 9 -16.65 -39.02 -8.34
C LEU A 9 -16.84 -37.54 -7.98
N LEU A 10 -17.93 -37.25 -7.28
CA LEU A 10 -18.11 -36.00 -6.54
C LEU A 10 -17.32 -36.15 -5.23
N ILE A 11 -16.13 -35.55 -5.15
CA ILE A 11 -15.36 -35.50 -3.91
C ILE A 11 -15.96 -34.38 -3.06
N LEU A 12 -16.87 -34.77 -2.16
CA LEU A 12 -17.33 -33.93 -1.07
C LEU A 12 -16.28 -34.00 0.04
N MET A 13 -15.35 -33.06 0.08
CA MET A 13 -14.49 -32.89 1.25
C MET A 13 -15.33 -32.29 2.39
N VAL A 14 -15.80 -33.15 3.28
CA VAL A 14 -16.24 -32.75 4.62
C VAL A 14 -14.97 -32.56 5.45
N GLY A 15 -14.37 -31.38 5.34
CA GLY A 15 -13.37 -30.93 6.28
C GLY A 15 -14.07 -30.51 7.57
N THR A 16 -13.83 -31.21 8.67
CA THR A 16 -14.08 -30.69 10.01
C THR A 16 -13.12 -29.52 10.25
N GLY A 17 -13.52 -28.35 9.76
CA GLY A 17 -12.80 -27.11 10.00
C GLY A 17 -12.91 -26.77 11.47
N THR A 18 -11.82 -26.91 12.20
CA THR A 18 -11.60 -26.10 13.39
C THR A 18 -11.79 -24.65 12.95
N VAL A 19 -12.80 -23.98 13.50
CA VAL A 19 -12.97 -22.53 13.34
C VAL A 19 -11.83 -21.87 14.11
N ALA A 20 -10.64 -21.86 13.51
CA ALA A 20 -9.73 -20.75 13.75
C ALA A 20 -10.47 -19.54 13.18
N LEU A 21 -10.89 -18.61 14.04
CA LEU A 21 -11.20 -17.26 13.61
C LEU A 21 -9.89 -16.69 13.07
N GLN A 22 -9.61 -16.97 11.79
CA GLN A 22 -8.55 -16.31 11.04
C GLN A 22 -9.02 -14.86 10.88
N GLY A 23 -8.24 -13.93 11.44
CA GLY A 23 -8.59 -12.51 11.45
C GLY A 23 -8.74 -11.99 10.02
N ALA A 24 -9.76 -11.19 9.75
CA ALA A 24 -10.09 -10.82 8.39
C ALA A 24 -9.00 -9.96 7.74
N HIS A 25 -9.04 -9.90 6.42
CA HIS A 25 -7.95 -9.39 5.61
C HIS A 25 -7.75 -7.87 5.77
N GLN A 26 -6.51 -7.41 5.96
CA GLN A 26 -6.21 -5.98 6.10
C GLN A 26 -6.34 -5.25 4.77
N ALA A 27 -7.02 -4.11 4.78
CA ALA A 27 -7.18 -3.24 3.62
C ALA A 27 -7.21 -1.76 4.02
N THR A 28 -6.99 -0.87 3.05
CA THR A 28 -7.20 0.58 3.19
C THR A 28 -8.24 1.05 2.18
N PHE A 29 -9.30 1.68 2.66
CA PHE A 29 -10.25 2.37 1.80
C PHE A 29 -9.75 3.77 1.52
N VAL A 30 -9.64 4.11 0.25
CA VAL A 30 -9.53 5.49 -0.23
C VAL A 30 -10.94 5.94 -0.57
N LEU A 31 -11.47 6.88 0.21
CA LEU A 31 -12.80 7.42 0.00
C LEU A 31 -12.81 8.46 -1.12
N ARG A 32 -13.99 8.80 -1.66
CA ARG A 32 -14.14 9.81 -2.72
C ARG A 32 -13.54 11.18 -2.39
N ASN A 33 -13.50 11.54 -1.11
CA ASN A 33 -12.92 12.79 -0.63
C ASN A 33 -11.39 12.73 -0.45
N GLY A 34 -10.76 11.58 -0.72
CA GLY A 34 -9.33 11.33 -0.55
C GLY A 34 -8.93 10.83 0.83
N ASP A 35 -9.85 10.74 1.79
CA ASP A 35 -9.56 10.19 3.11
C ASP A 35 -9.17 8.72 2.99
N ARG A 36 -8.19 8.32 3.80
CA ARG A 36 -7.74 6.93 3.91
C ARG A 36 -8.13 6.36 5.26
N VAL A 37 -8.81 5.22 5.23
CA VAL A 37 -9.18 4.46 6.44
C VAL A 37 -8.65 3.04 6.30
N SER A 38 -7.84 2.59 7.25
CA SER A 38 -7.27 1.25 7.25
C SER A 38 -7.93 0.37 8.30
N GLY A 39 -8.04 -0.92 8.01
CA GLY A 39 -8.59 -1.89 8.94
C GLY A 39 -8.83 -3.26 8.36
N GLU A 40 -9.48 -4.07 9.18
CA GLU A 40 -9.95 -5.41 8.86
C GLU A 40 -11.17 -5.33 7.92
N LEU A 41 -11.02 -5.88 6.71
CA LEU A 41 -12.06 -5.96 5.70
C LEU A 41 -12.95 -7.17 5.96
N THR A 42 -14.25 -6.92 6.09
CA THR A 42 -15.29 -7.96 6.11
C THR A 42 -16.41 -7.62 5.14
N TYR A 43 -17.22 -8.61 4.78
CA TYR A 43 -18.34 -8.41 3.89
C TYR A 43 -19.58 -9.17 4.34
N LYS A 44 -20.63 -8.41 4.69
CA LYS A 44 -21.90 -8.97 5.18
C LYS A 44 -22.96 -9.15 4.08
N GLY A 45 -22.63 -8.87 2.82
CA GLY A 45 -23.59 -8.84 1.72
C GLY A 45 -24.17 -7.44 1.46
N GLY A 46 -24.79 -7.26 0.29
CA GLY A 46 -25.39 -6.00 -0.12
C GLY A 46 -24.43 -5.12 -0.92
N SER A 47 -24.60 -3.80 -0.83
CA SER A 47 -23.78 -2.81 -1.53
C SER A 47 -22.63 -2.25 -0.71
N ASP A 48 -22.53 -2.63 0.56
CA ASP A 48 -21.65 -1.95 1.51
C ASP A 48 -20.43 -2.83 1.81
N TYR A 49 -19.27 -2.19 1.96
CA TYR A 49 -18.05 -2.84 2.43
C TYR A 49 -17.84 -2.50 3.90
N THR A 50 -17.45 -3.48 4.70
CA THR A 50 -17.29 -3.29 6.15
C THR A 50 -15.80 -3.27 6.49
N LEU A 51 -15.34 -2.22 7.17
CA LEU A 51 -13.96 -2.07 7.62
C LEU A 51 -13.93 -1.81 9.14
N ASN A 52 -13.23 -2.64 9.91
CA ASN A 52 -13.25 -2.63 11.38
C ASN A 52 -14.67 -2.61 11.97
N GLY A 53 -15.60 -3.35 11.37
CA GLY A 53 -17.01 -3.40 11.77
C GLY A 53 -17.86 -2.17 11.40
N ARG A 54 -17.28 -1.16 10.74
CA ARG A 54 -18.01 0.00 10.21
C ARG A 54 -18.34 -0.18 8.74
N ASP A 55 -19.57 0.08 8.35
CA ASP A 55 -19.99 0.01 6.96
C ASP A 55 -19.66 1.29 6.18
N TYR A 56 -19.25 1.09 4.94
CA TYR A 56 -19.01 2.10 3.93
C TYR A 56 -19.83 1.74 2.69
N PRO A 57 -20.74 2.60 2.23
CA PRO A 57 -21.41 2.39 0.96
C PRO A 57 -20.38 2.22 -0.15
N SER A 58 -20.55 1.22 -1.03
CA SER A 58 -19.64 1.06 -2.18
C SER A 58 -19.55 2.30 -3.04
N SER A 59 -20.60 3.13 -3.08
CA SER A 59 -20.57 4.42 -3.74
C SER A 59 -19.48 5.32 -3.20
N ASP A 60 -19.16 5.27 -1.90
CA ASP A 60 -18.27 6.24 -1.24
C ASP A 60 -16.80 5.81 -1.30
N VAL A 61 -16.53 4.56 -1.65
CA VAL A 61 -15.18 3.98 -1.74
C VAL A 61 -14.65 4.16 -3.15
N ALA A 62 -13.60 4.96 -3.33
CA ALA A 62 -12.93 5.09 -4.63
C ALA A 62 -12.06 3.86 -4.91
N VAL A 63 -11.23 3.49 -3.93
CA VAL A 63 -10.26 2.38 -4.04
C VAL A 63 -10.23 1.56 -2.76
N ILE A 64 -10.07 0.25 -2.88
CA ILE A 64 -9.68 -0.66 -1.80
C ILE A 64 -8.23 -1.07 -2.06
N GLU A 65 -7.31 -0.69 -1.19
CA GLU A 65 -5.87 -0.96 -1.29
C GLU A 65 -5.49 -2.12 -0.35
N PHE A 66 -4.88 -3.16 -0.90
CA PHE A 66 -4.25 -4.25 -0.13
C PHE A 66 -2.72 -4.04 -0.04
N VAL A 67 -2.18 -3.26 -0.96
CA VAL A 67 -0.82 -2.73 -0.92
C VAL A 67 -0.90 -1.21 -0.79
N PRO A 68 -0.44 -0.61 0.33
CA PRO A 68 -0.48 0.83 0.52
C PRO A 68 0.36 1.60 -0.50
N GLY A 69 -0.09 2.81 -0.84
CA GLY A 69 0.65 3.76 -1.69
C GLY A 69 -0.13 4.17 -2.93
N ASP A 70 0.18 5.34 -3.49
CA ASP A 70 -0.56 5.86 -4.65
C ASP A 70 -0.31 5.02 -5.91
N PRO A 71 -1.34 4.78 -6.74
CA PRO A 71 -1.17 4.05 -7.99
C PRO A 71 -0.36 4.86 -9.02
N PRO A 72 0.41 4.21 -9.90
CA PRO A 72 1.18 4.91 -10.91
C PRO A 72 0.28 5.56 -11.97
N ALA A 73 0.75 6.67 -12.55
CA ALA A 73 0.01 7.40 -13.58
C ALA A 73 -0.37 6.52 -14.78
N SER A 74 0.50 5.58 -15.19
CA SER A 74 0.23 4.63 -16.27
C SER A 74 -0.92 3.67 -15.97
N GLU A 75 -1.12 3.30 -14.70
CA GLU A 75 -2.25 2.48 -14.27
C GLU A 75 -3.54 3.32 -14.24
N LEU A 76 -3.47 4.52 -13.64
CA LEU A 76 -4.60 5.46 -13.61
C LEU A 76 -5.05 5.92 -14.99
N GLN A 77 -4.17 5.93 -15.99
CA GLN A 77 -4.54 6.23 -17.38
C GLN A 77 -5.34 5.10 -18.02
N GLN A 78 -5.15 3.85 -17.60
CA GLN A 78 -5.82 2.67 -18.13
C GLN A 78 -7.20 2.42 -17.49
N ILE A 79 -7.47 2.94 -16.30
CA ILE A 79 -8.78 2.77 -15.66
C ILE A 79 -9.83 3.72 -16.29
N PRO A 80 -11.12 3.32 -16.33
CA PRO A 80 -12.18 4.13 -16.91
C PRO A 80 -12.30 5.52 -16.28
N PRO A 81 -12.67 6.56 -17.07
CA PRO A 81 -12.80 7.92 -16.56
C PRO A 81 -14.11 8.18 -15.79
N VAL A 82 -15.01 7.21 -15.76
CA VAL A 82 -16.36 7.35 -15.19
C VAL A 82 -16.63 6.22 -14.19
N ASP A 83 -17.41 6.54 -13.17
CA ASP A 83 -18.01 5.52 -12.31
C ASP A 83 -19.19 4.88 -13.02
N ASN A 84 -19.59 3.68 -12.57
CA ASN A 84 -20.75 2.98 -13.10
C ASN A 84 -20.76 2.87 -14.64
N ASN A 85 -19.58 2.63 -15.24
CA ASN A 85 -19.42 2.50 -16.69
C ASN A 85 -20.54 1.62 -17.26
N PRO A 86 -21.31 2.07 -18.28
CA PRO A 86 -22.41 1.30 -18.86
C PRO A 86 -21.99 -0.10 -19.31
N SER A 87 -20.74 -0.27 -19.71
CA SER A 87 -20.13 -1.58 -19.92
C SER A 87 -19.90 -2.27 -18.57
N GLU A 88 -20.69 -3.30 -18.27
CA GLU A 88 -20.58 -4.09 -17.02
C GLU A 88 -19.15 -4.60 -16.80
N HIS A 89 -18.47 -4.96 -17.89
CA HIS A 89 -17.14 -5.54 -17.88
C HIS A 89 -16.03 -4.53 -17.59
N GLU A 90 -16.35 -3.25 -17.45
CA GLU A 90 -15.41 -2.17 -17.15
C GLU A 90 -15.91 -1.32 -15.96
N ARG A 91 -16.83 -1.85 -15.15
CA ARG A 91 -17.37 -1.11 -13.99
C ARG A 91 -16.34 -0.95 -12.88
N HIS A 92 -15.54 -2.00 -12.65
CA HIS A 92 -14.49 -2.04 -11.64
C HIS A 92 -13.18 -2.47 -12.30
N VAL A 93 -12.08 -2.16 -11.63
CA VAL A 93 -10.75 -2.60 -12.06
C VAL A 93 -10.03 -3.23 -10.88
N ILE A 94 -9.56 -4.47 -11.04
CA ILE A 94 -8.73 -5.17 -10.07
C ILE A 94 -7.30 -5.16 -10.60
N VAL A 95 -6.35 -4.73 -9.78
CA VAL A 95 -4.93 -4.71 -10.12
C VAL A 95 -4.20 -5.71 -9.24
N GLY A 96 -3.56 -6.69 -9.86
CA GLY A 96 -2.76 -7.68 -9.15
C GLY A 96 -1.42 -7.13 -8.67
N ARG A 97 -0.81 -7.81 -7.70
CA ARG A 97 0.54 -7.49 -7.22
C ARG A 97 1.63 -7.71 -8.28
N ASP A 98 1.33 -8.52 -9.29
CA ASP A 98 2.15 -8.73 -10.49
C ASP A 98 1.98 -7.62 -11.55
N GLY A 99 1.11 -6.64 -11.29
CA GLY A 99 0.81 -5.54 -12.20
C GLY A 99 -0.22 -5.89 -13.29
N ASN A 100 -0.83 -7.09 -13.23
CA ASN A 100 -1.92 -7.42 -14.14
C ASN A 100 -3.14 -6.52 -13.87
N ILE A 101 -3.89 -6.18 -14.92
CA ILE A 101 -5.08 -5.34 -14.81
C ILE A 101 -6.27 -6.14 -15.33
N ILE A 102 -7.27 -6.27 -14.47
CA ILE A 102 -8.47 -7.06 -14.69
C ILE A 102 -9.66 -6.10 -14.67
N PHE A 103 -10.33 -5.98 -15.82
CA PHE A 103 -11.59 -5.25 -15.93
C PHE A 103 -12.76 -6.20 -15.66
N GLY A 104 -13.71 -5.77 -14.86
CA GLY A 104 -14.90 -6.57 -14.60
C GLY A 104 -15.94 -5.91 -13.70
N LYS A 105 -16.93 -6.71 -13.32
CA LYS A 105 -17.93 -6.35 -12.33
C LYS A 105 -17.70 -7.15 -11.06
N ILE A 106 -17.42 -6.49 -9.95
CA ILE A 106 -17.36 -7.15 -8.65
C ILE A 106 -18.78 -7.55 -8.26
N TYR A 107 -18.95 -8.80 -7.87
CA TYR A 107 -20.21 -9.31 -7.37
C TYR A 107 -20.22 -9.32 -5.83
N LYS A 108 -19.17 -9.85 -5.20
CA LYS A 108 -19.05 -9.94 -3.75
C LYS A 108 -17.60 -10.14 -3.32
N PHE A 109 -17.36 -9.85 -2.05
CA PHE A 109 -16.24 -10.43 -1.31
C PHE A 109 -16.71 -11.69 -0.57
N SER A 110 -15.80 -12.57 -0.18
CA SER A 110 -16.06 -13.55 0.88
C SER A 110 -16.30 -12.84 2.22
N PRO A 111 -16.98 -13.47 3.20
CA PRO A 111 -17.32 -12.80 4.47
C PRO A 111 -16.11 -12.23 5.24
N ASP A 112 -14.98 -12.89 5.12
CA ASP A 112 -13.66 -12.58 5.68
C ASP A 112 -12.79 -11.67 4.78
N GLY A 113 -13.30 -11.26 3.61
CA GLY A 113 -12.59 -10.38 2.70
C GLY A 113 -11.38 -11.01 1.99
N GLU A 114 -11.14 -12.32 2.11
CA GLU A 114 -9.98 -12.99 1.51
C GLU A 114 -10.13 -13.22 0.00
N MET A 115 -11.36 -13.30 -0.49
CA MET A 115 -11.66 -13.61 -1.90
C MET A 115 -12.57 -12.55 -2.49
N VAL A 116 -12.29 -12.18 -3.74
CA VAL A 116 -13.14 -11.33 -4.56
C VAL A 116 -13.74 -12.17 -5.67
N THR A 117 -15.07 -12.16 -5.74
CA THR A 117 -15.79 -12.77 -6.85
C THR A 117 -16.22 -11.70 -7.85
N TYR A 118 -15.90 -11.89 -9.13
CA TYR A 118 -16.14 -10.92 -10.20
C TYR A 118 -16.50 -11.59 -11.53
N ASP A 119 -17.15 -10.84 -12.41
CA ASP A 119 -17.49 -11.27 -13.77
C ASP A 119 -16.63 -10.50 -14.80
N GLN A 120 -16.11 -11.22 -15.80
CA GLN A 120 -15.32 -10.67 -16.91
C GLN A 120 -16.06 -10.73 -18.24
N ARG A 121 -15.49 -10.10 -19.28
CA ARG A 121 -16.02 -10.10 -20.64
C ARG A 121 -16.09 -11.49 -21.28
N GLU A 122 -15.18 -12.39 -20.92
CA GLU A 122 -15.15 -13.78 -21.39
C GLU A 122 -16.29 -14.64 -20.80
N GLY A 123 -17.06 -14.06 -19.87
CA GLY A 123 -18.20 -14.69 -19.22
C GLY A 123 -17.78 -15.56 -18.03
N GLY A 124 -18.79 -15.96 -17.27
CA GLY A 124 -18.60 -16.75 -16.06
C GLY A 124 -18.13 -15.91 -14.87
N ARG A 125 -18.16 -16.59 -13.72
CA ARG A 125 -17.85 -16.03 -12.43
C ARG A 125 -16.46 -16.48 -12.01
N HIS A 126 -15.60 -15.52 -11.73
CA HIS A 126 -14.19 -15.72 -11.41
C HIS A 126 -13.94 -15.33 -9.97
N GLU A 127 -12.93 -15.95 -9.37
CA GLU A 127 -12.50 -15.65 -8.01
C GLU A 127 -11.01 -15.33 -8.00
N VAL A 128 -10.62 -14.32 -7.22
CA VAL A 128 -9.22 -13.95 -6.99
C VAL A 128 -9.02 -13.74 -5.49
N SER A 129 -7.90 -14.25 -4.97
CA SER A 129 -7.51 -14.01 -3.59
C SER A 129 -7.01 -12.57 -3.43
N THR A 130 -7.40 -11.88 -2.36
CA THR A 130 -6.94 -10.52 -2.06
C THR A 130 -5.46 -10.46 -1.74
N ASP A 131 -4.80 -11.58 -1.40
CA ASP A 131 -3.34 -11.68 -1.32
C ASP A 131 -2.65 -11.49 -2.67
N ALA A 132 -3.31 -11.84 -3.78
CA ALA A 132 -2.79 -11.62 -5.12
C ALA A 132 -3.11 -10.21 -5.64
N VAL A 133 -3.96 -9.46 -4.94
CA VAL A 133 -4.43 -8.14 -5.36
C VAL A 133 -3.58 -7.04 -4.70
N ALA A 134 -3.22 -6.03 -5.47
CA ALA A 134 -2.61 -4.81 -4.98
C ALA A 134 -3.69 -3.79 -4.59
N ARG A 135 -4.66 -3.57 -5.48
CA ARG A 135 -5.77 -2.66 -5.24
C ARG A 135 -6.96 -2.94 -6.15
N ILE A 136 -8.10 -2.40 -5.77
CA ILE A 136 -9.36 -2.49 -6.50
C ILE A 136 -9.94 -1.10 -6.64
N TYR A 137 -10.11 -0.65 -7.88
CA TYR A 137 -10.86 0.56 -8.20
C TYR A 137 -12.34 0.24 -8.20
N VAL A 138 -12.99 0.56 -7.07
CA VAL A 138 -14.43 0.36 -6.90
C VAL A 138 -15.19 1.38 -7.76
N ASN A 139 -14.74 2.64 -7.72
CA ASN A 139 -15.27 3.74 -8.51
C ASN A 139 -14.12 4.39 -9.31
N PRO A 140 -13.85 3.95 -10.56
CA PRO A 140 -12.70 4.41 -11.33
C PRO A 140 -12.66 5.92 -11.61
N GLY A 141 -13.79 6.56 -11.89
CA GLY A 141 -13.88 8.01 -12.08
C GLY A 141 -13.59 8.79 -10.80
N ALA A 142 -14.11 8.31 -9.67
CA ALA A 142 -13.76 8.85 -8.35
C ALA A 142 -12.27 8.70 -8.06
N ALA A 143 -11.69 7.53 -8.33
CA ALA A 143 -10.27 7.28 -8.12
C ALA A 143 -9.40 8.22 -8.97
N ARG A 144 -9.70 8.42 -10.25
CA ARG A 144 -8.98 9.40 -11.09
C ARG A 144 -9.10 10.82 -10.57
N SER A 145 -10.22 11.17 -9.94
CA SER A 145 -10.40 12.48 -9.32
C SER A 145 -9.55 12.63 -8.05
N VAL A 146 -9.54 11.62 -7.18
CA VAL A 146 -8.70 11.57 -5.97
C VAL A 146 -7.22 11.65 -6.33
N PHE A 147 -6.79 10.92 -7.36
CA PHE A 147 -5.40 10.88 -7.83
C PHE A 147 -5.13 11.82 -9.01
N ASN A 148 -5.92 12.90 -9.15
CA ASN A 148 -5.80 13.82 -10.28
C ASN A 148 -4.40 14.46 -10.38
N SER A 149 -3.74 14.70 -9.24
CA SER A 149 -2.36 15.20 -9.20
C SER A 149 -1.34 14.20 -9.76
N VAL A 150 -1.64 12.91 -9.73
CA VAL A 150 -0.81 11.85 -10.32
C VAL A 150 -0.99 11.79 -11.84
N VAL A 151 -2.22 12.02 -12.34
CA VAL A 151 -2.55 11.95 -13.77
C VAL A 151 -2.23 13.25 -14.51
N ASN A 152 -2.53 14.39 -13.89
CA ASN A 152 -2.52 15.72 -14.49
C ASN A 152 -1.60 16.72 -13.77
N GLY A 153 -0.80 16.26 -12.79
CA GLY A 153 0.34 17.04 -12.30
C GLY A 153 1.29 17.34 -13.46
N PRO A 154 2.12 18.41 -13.38
CA PRO A 154 3.07 18.73 -14.43
C PRO A 154 3.88 17.47 -14.76
N SER A 155 3.72 16.99 -16.00
CA SER A 155 4.49 15.85 -16.47
C SER A 155 5.97 16.22 -16.31
N PRO A 156 6.78 15.43 -15.59
CA PRO A 156 8.21 15.67 -15.57
C PRO A 156 8.68 15.64 -17.03
N VAL A 157 9.30 16.72 -17.48
CA VAL A 157 9.86 16.83 -18.83
C VAL A 157 10.75 15.62 -19.04
N ALA A 158 10.43 14.81 -20.06
CA ALA A 158 11.14 13.59 -20.36
C ALA A 158 12.59 13.88 -20.76
N THR A 159 13.49 13.93 -19.79
CA THR A 159 14.91 13.65 -20.00
C THR A 159 15.07 12.14 -19.91
N SER A 160 15.44 11.51 -21.02
CA SER A 160 15.81 10.09 -21.07
C SER A 160 16.75 9.73 -19.91
N GLY A 161 16.24 9.02 -18.90
CA GLY A 161 16.95 8.76 -17.66
C GLY A 161 16.16 7.90 -16.69
N VAL A 162 15.98 6.62 -17.04
CA VAL A 162 15.53 5.50 -16.19
C VAL A 162 14.08 5.58 -15.67
N SER A 163 13.20 4.90 -16.40
CA SER A 163 11.95 4.33 -15.89
C SER A 163 12.27 3.35 -14.74
N GLY A 164 12.00 3.77 -13.51
CA GLY A 164 12.12 2.94 -12.32
C GLY A 164 11.94 3.81 -11.09
N GLY A 165 10.70 3.99 -10.63
CA GLY A 165 10.48 4.47 -9.26
C GLY A 165 11.04 3.42 -8.32
N ASN A 166 12.29 3.61 -7.88
CA ASN A 166 12.95 2.67 -6.97
C ASN A 166 12.23 2.74 -5.63
N SER A 167 11.33 1.79 -5.40
CA SER A 167 10.77 1.52 -4.08
C SER A 167 11.88 0.93 -3.21
N VAL A 168 12.14 1.54 -2.06
CA VAL A 168 13.18 1.16 -1.10
C VAL A 168 12.50 0.73 0.19
N THR A 169 12.73 -0.51 0.63
CA THR A 169 12.30 -0.98 1.95
C THR A 169 13.31 -0.57 3.01
N VAL A 170 12.87 0.16 4.03
CA VAL A 170 13.67 0.56 5.20
C VAL A 170 13.21 -0.25 6.40
N ASN A 171 13.99 -1.26 6.78
CA ASN A 171 13.67 -2.09 7.94
C ASN A 171 13.88 -1.32 9.24
N GLY A 172 12.98 -1.50 10.21
CA GLY A 172 13.05 -0.86 11.53
C GLY A 172 14.30 -1.24 12.33
N ASN A 173 14.83 -2.44 12.08
CA ASN A 173 15.89 -3.09 12.86
C ASN A 173 17.32 -2.84 12.34
N GLN A 174 17.50 -1.82 11.50
CA GLN A 174 18.82 -1.44 11.01
C GLN A 174 18.94 0.08 10.88
N PRO A 175 20.15 0.65 11.05
CA PRO A 175 20.33 2.08 11.08
C PRO A 175 20.17 2.75 9.71
N TRP A 176 20.67 2.11 8.63
CA TRP A 176 20.70 2.70 7.29
C TRP A 176 20.46 1.65 6.21
N THR A 177 19.62 1.99 5.25
CA THR A 177 19.41 1.29 3.97
C THR A 177 20.03 2.10 2.84
N ASP A 178 20.83 1.44 2.01
CA ASP A 178 21.30 2.01 0.75
C ASP A 178 20.17 2.03 -0.28
N THR A 179 19.85 3.21 -0.83
CA THR A 179 18.79 3.37 -1.83
C THR A 179 19.19 3.01 -3.25
N GLY A 180 20.50 2.88 -3.53
CA GLY A 180 20.98 2.80 -4.91
C GLY A 180 21.11 4.16 -5.60
N LEU A 181 20.50 5.22 -5.06
CA LEU A 181 20.38 6.52 -5.73
C LEU A 181 21.59 7.41 -5.46
N ASN A 182 22.20 7.93 -6.52
CA ASN A 182 23.15 9.04 -6.43
C ASN A 182 22.42 10.36 -6.68
N VAL A 183 22.70 11.36 -5.84
CA VAL A 183 22.11 12.71 -5.89
C VAL A 183 23.20 13.76 -6.08
N GLN A 184 22.82 14.93 -6.60
CA GLN A 184 23.65 16.13 -6.62
C GLN A 184 23.19 17.12 -5.53
N ALA A 185 24.10 18.03 -5.17
CA ALA A 185 23.75 19.13 -4.27
C ALA A 185 22.69 20.01 -4.93
N GLY A 186 21.57 20.23 -4.24
CA GLY A 186 20.47 21.03 -4.74
C GLY A 186 19.37 20.25 -5.47
N ASP A 187 19.53 18.94 -5.72
CA ASP A 187 18.42 18.09 -6.20
C ASP A 187 17.24 18.21 -5.24
N GLU A 188 16.03 18.36 -5.76
CA GLU A 188 14.81 18.30 -4.93
C GLU A 188 14.21 16.91 -5.05
N LEU A 189 14.06 16.21 -3.93
CA LEU A 189 13.49 14.87 -3.89
C LEU A 189 12.22 14.84 -3.05
N ARG A 190 11.22 14.13 -3.54
CA ARG A 190 10.00 13.82 -2.79
C ARG A 190 10.04 12.37 -2.31
N PHE A 191 9.69 12.16 -1.05
CA PHE A 191 9.62 10.84 -0.42
C PHE A 191 8.18 10.48 -0.11
N LEU A 192 7.65 9.46 -0.78
CA LEU A 192 6.34 8.89 -0.49
C LEU A 192 6.54 7.67 0.41
N VAL A 193 5.95 7.72 1.60
CA VAL A 193 6.21 6.76 2.67
C VAL A 193 4.96 5.96 2.97
N GLY A 194 5.07 4.63 2.90
CA GLY A 194 4.09 3.69 3.43
C GLY A 194 4.68 2.83 4.54
N GLY A 195 3.81 2.17 5.31
CA GLY A 195 4.21 1.25 6.39
C GLY A 195 4.38 1.93 7.74
N GLN A 196 4.79 1.11 8.72
CA GLN A 196 5.00 1.49 10.11
C GLN A 196 6.03 0.54 10.73
N ILE A 197 6.67 1.00 11.79
CA ILE A 197 7.57 0.19 12.61
C ILE A 197 7.04 0.11 14.04
N GLN A 198 7.43 -0.94 14.74
CA GLN A 198 7.35 -0.99 16.20
C GLN A 198 8.74 -0.69 16.75
N VAL A 199 8.81 0.19 17.73
CA VAL A 199 10.05 0.48 18.48
C VAL A 199 9.93 0.00 19.91
N ALA A 200 11.06 -0.34 20.52
CA ALA A 200 11.15 -0.82 21.90
C ALA A 200 10.34 -2.10 22.20
N ALA A 201 10.23 -3.01 21.23
CA ALA A 201 9.46 -4.24 21.36
C ALA A 201 9.99 -5.09 22.53
N GLY A 202 9.12 -5.38 23.50
CA GLY A 202 9.48 -6.15 24.70
C GLY A 202 10.13 -5.37 25.86
N ASN A 203 10.37 -4.06 25.69
CA ASN A 203 10.93 -3.17 26.73
C ASN A 203 9.91 -2.11 27.25
N GLY A 204 8.63 -2.23 26.89
CA GLY A 204 7.54 -1.30 27.23
C GLY A 204 6.27 -1.62 26.43
N PRO A 205 5.23 -0.75 26.41
CA PRO A 205 4.15 -0.92 25.45
C PRO A 205 4.74 -0.83 24.05
N ASP A 206 4.52 -1.81 23.18
CA ASP A 206 4.97 -1.75 21.78
C ASP A 206 4.55 -0.40 21.17
N VAL A 207 5.54 0.42 20.80
CA VAL A 207 5.27 1.78 20.36
C VAL A 207 5.31 1.80 18.84
N THR A 208 4.12 1.91 18.24
CA THR A 208 4.00 2.07 16.80
C THR A 208 4.49 3.46 16.38
N ALA A 209 5.43 3.52 15.45
CA ALA A 209 5.92 4.75 14.84
C ALA A 209 5.60 4.75 13.34
N ASN A 210 4.96 5.84 12.90
CA ASN A 210 4.89 6.18 11.48
C ASN A 210 6.15 6.97 11.07
N ALA A 211 6.22 7.45 9.83
CA ALA A 211 7.42 8.15 9.36
C ALA A 211 7.72 9.48 10.08
N ASN A 212 6.75 10.09 10.78
CA ASN A 212 7.00 11.24 11.67
C ASN A 212 7.58 10.82 13.03
N GLY A 213 7.71 9.52 13.27
CA GLY A 213 8.10 8.94 14.55
C GLY A 213 6.97 8.95 15.58
N ASN A 214 7.24 8.38 16.75
CA ASN A 214 6.30 8.42 17.87
C ASN A 214 6.67 9.51 18.88
N GLY A 215 5.88 10.59 18.90
CA GLY A 215 6.08 11.72 19.81
C GLY A 215 5.84 11.42 21.29
N ASN A 216 5.11 10.35 21.61
CA ASN A 216 4.71 9.98 22.97
C ASN A 216 5.73 9.06 23.67
N PHE A 217 6.78 8.63 22.97
CA PHE A 217 7.84 7.82 23.56
C PHE A 217 8.60 8.62 24.64
N PRO A 218 8.67 8.14 25.90
CA PRO A 218 9.22 8.90 27.03
C PRO A 218 10.76 8.94 27.09
N GLY A 219 11.47 8.33 26.13
CA GLY A 219 12.92 8.28 26.09
C GLY A 219 13.60 9.60 25.68
N SER A 220 14.85 9.77 26.11
CA SER A 220 15.68 10.91 25.69
C SER A 220 16.10 10.78 24.23
N ARG A 221 15.91 11.84 23.45
CA ARG A 221 16.26 11.90 22.02
C ARG A 221 17.68 12.42 21.76
N ALA A 222 18.45 12.71 22.81
CA ALA A 222 19.74 13.40 22.71
C ALA A 222 20.80 12.61 21.91
N LYS A 223 20.65 11.29 21.83
CA LYS A 223 21.56 10.40 21.10
C LYS A 223 21.07 10.06 19.69
N TYR A 224 19.85 10.45 19.34
CA TYR A 224 19.28 10.11 18.03
C TYR A 224 20.04 10.83 16.91
N PRO A 225 20.12 10.23 15.71
CA PRO A 225 20.75 10.87 14.56
C PRO A 225 20.17 12.26 14.25
N VAL A 226 18.86 12.45 14.46
CA VAL A 226 18.16 13.72 14.34
C VAL A 226 17.35 13.96 15.62
N PRO A 227 17.90 14.66 16.64
CA PRO A 227 17.24 14.83 17.94
C PRO A 227 15.89 15.57 17.89
N ALA A 228 15.67 16.38 16.86
CA ALA A 228 14.43 17.12 16.65
C ALA A 228 13.27 16.23 16.13
N LEU A 229 13.57 15.06 15.58
CA LEU A 229 12.58 14.10 15.10
C LEU A 229 12.30 13.08 16.22
N PRO A 230 11.04 12.66 16.44
CA PRO A 230 10.74 11.58 17.38
C PRO A 230 11.36 10.22 17.00
N VAL A 231 11.35 9.29 17.96
CA VAL A 231 11.85 7.92 17.77
C VAL A 231 11.14 7.23 16.61
N GLY A 232 11.87 6.44 15.83
CA GLY A 232 11.31 5.68 14.72
C GLY A 232 10.96 6.51 13.48
N GLY A 233 11.17 7.83 13.51
CA GLY A 233 10.93 8.71 12.37
C GLY A 233 11.89 8.44 11.20
N LEU A 234 11.42 8.66 9.97
CA LEU A 234 12.22 8.46 8.77
C LEU A 234 13.22 9.61 8.59
N ILE A 235 14.49 9.25 8.38
CA ILE A 235 15.61 10.18 8.14
C ILE A 235 16.37 9.80 6.86
N GLY A 236 17.09 10.78 6.31
CA GLY A 236 17.99 10.57 5.18
C GLY A 236 19.40 11.08 5.47
N ARG A 237 20.39 10.58 4.73
CA ARG A 237 21.74 11.16 4.65
C ARG A 237 22.35 10.94 3.27
N VAL A 238 23.27 11.81 2.86
CA VAL A 238 24.00 11.67 1.59
C VAL A 238 25.47 11.36 1.88
N GLY A 239 25.91 10.16 1.51
CA GLY A 239 27.21 9.62 1.90
C GLY A 239 27.35 9.61 3.43
N ASN A 240 28.37 10.30 3.92
CA ASN A 240 28.65 10.46 5.35
C ASN A 240 28.25 11.86 5.88
N SER A 241 27.33 12.56 5.20
CA SER A 241 26.83 13.86 5.66
C SER A 241 26.05 13.73 6.97
N ALA A 242 25.78 14.89 7.60
CA ALA A 242 24.78 14.97 8.66
C ALA A 242 23.43 14.42 8.16
N PRO A 243 22.73 13.62 8.98
CA PRO A 243 21.35 13.21 8.70
C PRO A 243 20.36 14.37 8.69
N PHE A 244 19.26 14.21 7.96
CA PHE A 244 18.15 15.17 7.89
C PHE A 244 16.80 14.46 8.08
N PRO A 245 15.79 15.13 8.66
CA PRO A 245 14.45 14.56 8.81
C PRO A 245 13.72 14.50 7.47
N ILE A 246 12.97 13.42 7.24
CA ILE A 246 12.08 13.27 6.08
C ILE A 246 10.61 13.33 6.52
N GLY A 247 10.24 12.53 7.52
CA GLY A 247 8.86 12.50 8.02
C GLY A 247 7.86 11.87 7.03
N ALA A 248 6.57 12.07 7.29
CA ALA A 248 5.45 11.61 6.45
C ALA A 248 4.90 12.71 5.53
N SER A 249 5.50 13.90 5.51
CA SER A 249 4.90 15.10 4.89
C SER A 249 4.78 15.03 3.37
N GLY A 250 5.59 14.18 2.72
CA GLY A 250 5.66 14.09 1.27
C GLY A 250 6.06 15.40 0.59
N GLN A 251 6.70 16.34 1.31
CA GLN A 251 7.23 17.57 0.71
C GLN A 251 8.54 17.29 -0.03
N GLN A 252 8.88 18.15 -0.99
CA GLN A 252 10.20 18.11 -1.63
C GLN A 252 11.27 18.55 -0.63
N ILE A 253 12.37 17.79 -0.62
CA ILE A 253 13.54 18.02 0.22
C ILE A 253 14.73 18.25 -0.68
N ARG A 254 15.36 19.41 -0.52
CA ARG A 254 16.57 19.78 -1.25
C ARG A 254 17.79 19.03 -0.69
N MET A 255 18.49 18.28 -1.53
CA MET A 255 19.64 17.48 -1.15
C MET A 255 20.83 18.39 -0.78
N PRO A 256 21.44 18.20 0.40
CA PRO A 256 22.42 19.15 0.94
C PRO A 256 23.79 19.03 0.25
N THR A 257 24.09 17.89 -0.35
CA THR A 257 25.38 17.61 -0.99
C THR A 257 25.21 16.54 -2.08
N ARG A 258 26.25 16.32 -2.87
CA ARG A 258 26.31 15.23 -3.85
C ARG A 258 26.75 13.92 -3.19
N GLY A 259 26.23 12.79 -3.65
CA GLY A 259 26.66 11.47 -3.20
C GLY A 259 25.56 10.41 -3.21
N ARG A 260 25.83 9.27 -2.59
CA ARG A 260 24.88 8.16 -2.43
C ARG A 260 23.86 8.47 -1.34
N LEU A 261 22.57 8.37 -1.65
CA LEU A 261 21.50 8.57 -0.68
C LEU A 261 21.24 7.31 0.14
N TYR A 262 21.17 7.46 1.46
CA TYR A 262 20.76 6.43 2.41
C TYR A 262 19.51 6.89 3.16
N LEU A 263 18.64 5.94 3.49
CA LEU A 263 17.46 6.15 4.32
C LEU A 263 17.63 5.38 5.63
N GLY A 264 17.10 5.92 6.73
CA GLY A 264 17.31 5.32 8.05
C GLY A 264 16.16 5.60 9.00
N ILE A 265 16.26 4.96 10.16
CA ILE A 265 15.34 5.11 11.28
C ILE A 265 15.99 6.00 12.32
N ASN A 266 15.24 6.99 12.82
CA ASN A 266 15.70 7.88 13.86
C ASN A 266 15.61 7.20 15.23
N ASP A 267 16.62 6.40 15.55
CA ASP A 267 16.74 5.66 16.81
C ASP A 267 18.22 5.51 17.20
N ASP A 268 18.49 5.17 18.46
CA ASP A 268 19.82 4.80 18.94
C ASP A 268 19.96 3.31 19.33
N GLU A 269 18.83 2.58 19.41
CA GLU A 269 18.78 1.13 19.53
C GLU A 269 17.89 0.56 18.40
N PHE A 270 18.30 -0.54 17.78
CA PHE A 270 17.60 -1.12 16.63
C PHE A 270 17.25 -2.60 16.86
N GLY A 271 17.89 -3.26 17.84
CA GLY A 271 17.69 -4.68 18.10
C GLY A 271 16.29 -5.03 18.60
N ASP A 272 15.58 -4.06 19.18
CA ASP A 272 14.19 -4.19 19.65
C ASP A 272 13.17 -3.54 18.70
N ASN A 273 13.58 -3.20 17.48
CA ASN A 273 12.69 -2.65 16.46
C ASN A 273 12.20 -3.75 15.51
N SER A 274 10.96 -3.60 15.00
CA SER A 274 10.39 -4.50 13.99
C SER A 274 9.51 -3.74 13.00
N GLY A 275 9.11 -4.40 11.91
CA GLY A 275 8.39 -3.77 10.81
C GLY A 275 9.30 -3.01 9.84
N SER A 276 8.70 -2.28 8.91
CA SER A 276 9.44 -1.55 7.88
C SER A 276 8.62 -0.41 7.28
N PHE A 277 9.32 0.54 6.68
CA PHE A 277 8.74 1.50 5.74
C PHE A 277 9.02 1.09 4.30
N THR A 278 8.10 1.42 3.40
CA THR A 278 8.29 1.33 1.94
C THR A 278 8.33 2.73 1.38
N ILE A 279 9.45 3.10 0.77
CA ILE A 279 9.74 4.47 0.35
C ILE A 279 9.83 4.54 -1.17
N THR A 280 8.96 5.31 -1.80
CA THR A 280 9.14 5.70 -3.20
C THR A 280 9.79 7.07 -3.28
N ILE A 281 10.90 7.15 -4.02
CA ILE A 281 11.68 8.37 -4.18
C ILE A 281 11.40 8.95 -5.57
N ALA A 282 10.93 10.18 -5.62
CA ALA A 282 10.72 10.94 -6.85
C ALA A 282 11.65 12.17 -6.89
N ARG A 283 12.05 12.58 -8.10
CA ARG A 283 12.71 13.87 -8.35
C ARG A 283 11.65 14.87 -8.78
#